data_AF-A0A0P9FQP4-F1
#
_entry.id   AF-A0A0P9FQP4-F1
#
_cell.length_a   1.000
_cell.length_b   1.000
_cell.length_c   1.000
_cell.angle_alpha   90.00
_cell.angle_beta   90.00
_cell.angle_gamma   90.00
#
_symmetry.space_group_name_H-M   'P 1'
#
loop_
_entity.id
_entity.type
_entity.pdbx_description
1 polymer ?
#
loop_
_entity_poly.entity_id
_entity_poly.type
_entity_poly.pdbx_seq_one_letter_code
_entity_poly.pdbx_strand_id
1 'polypeptide(L)' 'MLTPALDEQASISEEIEDMREQMVSLGNQLGFMHPEVQHCSRQLDQLLLRYYEADKTDNRK' A
#
# COMPACT_ATOMS: atom_id res chain seq x y z
N MET A 1 -10.69 -10.39 21.90
CA MET A 1 -11.40 -9.68 20.81
C MET A 1 -10.33 -8.85 20.11
N LEU A 2 -10.01 -9.16 18.85
CA LEU A 2 -9.12 -8.30 18.05
C LEU A 2 -9.85 -6.98 17.76
N THR A 3 -9.14 -5.87 17.87
CA THR A 3 -9.68 -4.53 17.62
C THR A 3 -9.82 -4.29 16.12
N PRO A 4 -10.87 -3.57 15.65
CA PRO A 4 -11.11 -3.33 14.23
C PRO A 4 -9.98 -2.56 13.52
N ALA A 5 -9.10 -1.89 14.27
CA ALA A 5 -7.93 -1.20 13.74
C ALA A 5 -6.85 -2.17 13.20
N LEU A 6 -6.72 -3.36 13.81
CA LEU A 6 -5.79 -4.39 13.32
C LEU A 6 -6.28 -5.02 12.02
N ASP A 7 -7.60 -5.18 11.88
CA ASP A 7 -8.20 -5.72 10.65
C ASP A 7 -8.06 -4.73 9.48
N GLU A 8 -8.22 -3.43 9.73
CA GLU A 8 -7.99 -2.38 8.73
C GLU A 8 -6.50 -2.31 8.33
N GLN A 9 -5.58 -2.38 9.29
CA GLN A 9 -4.15 -2.38 9.02
C GLN A 9 -3.70 -3.62 8.24
N ALA A 10 -4.26 -4.79 8.53
CA ALA A 10 -4.01 -6.01 7.79
C ALA A 10 -4.53 -5.91 6.34
N SER A 11 -5.75 -5.41 6.15
CA SER A 11 -6.33 -5.18 4.82
C SER A 11 -5.47 -4.23 3.98
N ILE A 12 -5.04 -3.10 4.58
CA ILE A 12 -4.17 -2.15 3.87
C ILE A 12 -2.82 -2.81 3.56
N SER A 13 -2.27 -3.62 4.46
CA SER A 13 -1.01 -4.33 4.20
C SER A 13 -1.09 -5.29 3.01
N GLU A 14 -2.19 -6.03 2.87
CA GLU A 14 -2.43 -6.91 1.71
C GLU A 14 -2.50 -6.10 0.41
N GLU A 15 -3.28 -5.01 0.39
CA GLU A 15 -3.39 -4.13 -0.79
C GLU A 15 -2.04 -3.50 -1.20
N ILE A 16 -1.20 -3.15 -0.21
CA ILE A 16 0.14 -2.63 -0.47
C ILE A 16 1.01 -3.70 -1.17
N GLU A 17 0.92 -4.96 -0.74
CA GLU A 17 1.73 -6.04 -1.34
C GLU A 17 1.27 -6.36 -2.77
N ASP A 18 -0.04 -6.48 -2.99
CA ASP A 18 -0.60 -6.67 -4.32
C ASP A 18 -0.17 -5.55 -5.29
N MET A 19 -0.21 -4.29 -4.82
CA MET A 19 0.22 -3.15 -5.62
C MET A 19 1.73 -3.16 -5.90
N ARG A 20 2.56 -3.63 -4.95
CA ARG A 20 4.00 -3.81 -5.16
C ARG A 20 4.29 -4.85 -6.22
N GLU A 21 3.65 -6.01 -6.15
CA GLU A 21 3.84 -7.06 -7.15
C GLU A 21 3.44 -6.58 -8.56
N GLN A 22 2.31 -5.88 -8.67
CA GLN A 22 1.86 -5.30 -9.93
C GLN A 22 2.86 -4.26 -10.46
N MET A 23 3.34 -3.34 -9.61
CA MET A 23 4.31 -2.32 -10.00
C MET A 23 5.63 -2.93 -10.47
N VAL A 24 6.13 -3.98 -9.79
CA VAL A 24 7.35 -4.69 -10.18
C VAL A 24 7.16 -5.40 -11.52
N SER A 25 6.03 -6.09 -11.70
CA SER A 25 5.71 -6.77 -12.97
C SER A 25 5.66 -5.77 -14.14
N LEU A 26 4.95 -4.66 -13.99
CA LEU A 26 4.88 -3.59 -14.99
C LEU A 26 6.24 -2.92 -15.19
N GLY A 27 7.02 -2.71 -14.13
CA GLY A 27 8.36 -2.12 -14.19
C GLY A 27 9.34 -2.98 -15.00
N ASN A 28 9.25 -4.30 -14.85
CA ASN A 28 10.04 -5.26 -15.62
C ASN A 28 9.63 -5.30 -17.11
N GLN A 29 8.35 -5.07 -17.42
CA GLN A 29 7.83 -5.14 -18.80
C GLN A 29 7.98 -3.82 -19.56
N LEU A 30 7.74 -2.69 -18.89
CA LEU A 30 7.55 -1.38 -19.53
C LEU A 30 8.64 -0.37 -19.15
N GLY A 31 9.42 -0.68 -18.12
CA GLY A 31 10.42 0.21 -17.55
C GLY A 31 9.83 1.15 -16.49
N PHE A 32 10.71 1.61 -15.60
CA PHE A 32 10.31 2.37 -14.41
C PHE A 32 9.60 3.70 -14.71
N MET A 33 9.93 4.36 -15.83
CA MET A 33 9.34 5.64 -16.23
C MET A 33 8.00 5.51 -16.97
N HIS A 34 7.50 4.28 -17.19
CA HIS A 34 6.23 4.09 -17.86
C HIS A 34 5.07 4.70 -17.05
N PRO A 35 4.10 5.40 -17.69
CA PRO A 35 3.00 6.07 -16.99
C PRO A 35 2.21 5.15 -16.04
N GLU A 36 2.03 3.88 -16.41
CA GLU A 36 1.33 2.90 -15.57
C GLU A 36 2.14 2.52 -14.32
N VAL A 37 3.46 2.35 -14.45
CA VAL A 37 4.35 2.09 -13.29
C VAL A 37 4.36 3.30 -12.35
N GLN A 38 4.39 4.51 -12.92
CA GLN A 38 4.28 5.76 -12.16
C GLN A 38 2.89 5.92 -11.50
N HIS A 39 1.83 5.39 -12.11
CA HIS A 39 0.50 5.37 -11.51
C HIS A 39 0.45 4.42 -10.31
N CYS A 40 0.93 3.18 -10.46
CA CYS A 40 1.05 2.23 -9.36
C CYS A 40 1.89 2.79 -8.20
N SER A 41 3.00 3.48 -8.49
CA SER A 41 3.82 4.14 -7.47
C SER A 41 3.03 5.15 -6.65
N ARG A 42 2.21 6.00 -7.29
CA ARG A 42 1.38 6.98 -6.57
C ARG A 42 0.29 6.32 -5.73
N GLN A 43 -0.29 5.21 -6.21
CA GLN A 43 -1.28 4.46 -5.44
C GLN A 43 -0.63 3.79 -4.23
N LEU A 44 0.56 3.22 -4.40
CA LEU A 44 1.34 2.63 -3.32
C LEU A 44 1.68 3.67 -2.25
N ASP A 45 2.08 4.89 -2.63
CA ASP A 45 2.31 5.98 -1.69
C ASP A 45 1.07 6.32 -0.87
N GLN A 46 -0.12 6.35 -1.50
CA GLN A 46 -1.38 6.60 -0.80
C GLN A 46 -1.74 5.50 0.19
N LEU A 47 -1.54 4.23 -0.18
CA LEU A 47 -1.79 3.10 0.71
C LEU A 47 -0.82 3.10 1.90
N LEU A 48 0.46 3.42 1.67
CA LEU A 48 1.45 3.56 2.74
C LEU A 48 1.08 4.67 3.72
N LEU A 49 0.61 5.82 3.24
CA LEU A 49 0.13 6.90 4.11
C LEU A 49 -1.04 6.45 4.98
N ARG A 50 -2.04 5.76 4.41
CA ARG A 50 -3.18 5.22 5.17
C ARG A 50 -2.75 4.20 6.22
N TYR A 51 -1.81 3.32 5.87
CA TYR A 51 -1.24 2.34 6.79
C TYR A 51 -0.61 3.02 8.01
N TYR A 52 0.19 4.07 7.79
CA TYR A 52 0.80 4.83 8.89
C TYR A 52 -0.20 5.65 9.70
N GLU A 53 -1.29 6.13 9.09
CA GLU A 53 -2.37 6.81 9.81
C GLU A 53 -3.15 5.84 10.71
N ALA A 54 -3.41 4.63 10.23
CA ALA A 54 -4.02 3.56 11.03
C ALA A 54 -3.11 3.17 12.22
N ASP A 55 -1.81 2.99 11.98
CA ASP A 55 -0.82 2.67 13.01
C ASP A 55 -0.70 3.77 14.10
N LYS A 56 -0.69 5.04 13.69
CA LYS A 56 -0.67 6.18 14.62
C LYS A 56 -1.95 6.30 15.46
N THR A 57 -3.07 5.83 14.93
CA THR A 57 -4.36 5.84 15.63
C THR A 57 -4.42 4.74 16.69
N ASP A 58 -3.73 3.63 16.47
CA ASP A 58 -3.58 2.55 17.47
C ASP A 58 -2.60 2.96 18.59
N ASN A 59 -1.45 3.54 18.24
CA ASN A 59 -0.42 3.99 19.20
C ASN A 59 -0.83 5.19 20.10
N ARG A 60 -2.01 5.78 19.91
CA ARG A 60 -2.55 6.89 20.75
C ARG A 60 -3.63 6.46 21.74
N LYS A 61 -3.98 5.16 21.80
CA LYS A 61 -4.88 4.60 22.82
C LYS A 61 -4.12 4.04 24.01
#